data_AF-A0A7Y8J1E1-F1
#
_entry.id   AF-A0A7Y8J1E1-F1
#
_cell.length_a   1.000
_cell.length_b   1.000
_cell.length_c   1.000
_cell.angle_alpha   90.00
_cell.angle_beta   90.00
_cell.angle_gamma   90.00
#
_symmetry.space_group_name_H-M   'P 1'
#
loop_
_entity.id
_entity.type
_entity.pdbx_description
1 polymer ?
#
loop_
_entity_poly.entity_id
_entity_poly.type
_entity_poly.pdbx_seq_one_letter_code
_entity_poly.pdbx_strand_id
1 'polypeptide(L)'
;MRKKLTVLAASAALLLAASAYAQNRTYIGADKCRICHKVEHTSWAKTKHAKAMESLKPEEQKKPECIQCHTTGTKNELPGVQCEACHGPGSDYKTMSIMKDRQKAIAAGLIIPSEKGCVGCHNQKSPTFKGFNWAEMSPKVHDKKKKA
;
A
#
# COMPACT_ATOMS: atom_id res chain seq x y z
N MET A 1 -23.00 -34.32 -48.51
CA MET A 1 -21.98 -34.22 -47.44
C MET A 1 -22.05 -32.83 -46.80
N ARG A 2 -22.85 -32.66 -45.74
CA ARG A 2 -23.05 -31.36 -45.05
C ARG A 2 -23.13 -31.60 -43.53
N LYS A 3 -21.98 -31.81 -42.87
CA LYS A 3 -21.89 -31.95 -41.41
C LYS A 3 -20.49 -31.58 -40.90
N LYS A 4 -20.01 -30.36 -41.12
CA LYS A 4 -18.80 -29.84 -40.45
C LYS A 4 -18.81 -28.32 -40.38
N LEU A 5 -19.81 -27.70 -39.76
CA LEU A 5 -19.79 -26.24 -39.56
C LEU A 5 -20.59 -25.79 -38.32
N THR A 6 -20.51 -26.54 -37.20
CA THR A 6 -21.22 -26.16 -35.95
C THR A 6 -20.43 -26.48 -34.67
N VAL A 7 -19.09 -26.59 -34.74
CA VAL A 7 -18.27 -26.88 -33.53
C VAL A 7 -17.27 -25.76 -33.19
N LEU A 8 -17.07 -24.74 -34.04
CA LEU A 8 -16.13 -23.65 -33.73
C LEU A 8 -16.73 -22.45 -32.97
N ALA A 9 -18.06 -22.37 -32.79
CA ALA A 9 -18.68 -21.24 -32.10
C ALA A 9 -18.79 -21.43 -30.57
N ALA A 10 -18.71 -22.66 -30.07
CA ALA A 10 -18.87 -22.95 -28.64
C ALA A 10 -17.58 -22.74 -27.82
N SER A 11 -16.40 -22.73 -28.47
CA SER A 11 -15.10 -22.58 -27.80
C SER A 11 -14.67 -21.12 -27.58
N ALA A 12 -15.28 -20.16 -28.29
CA ALA A 12 -14.99 -18.73 -28.09
C ALA A 12 -15.76 -18.12 -26.90
N ALA A 13 -16.87 -18.71 -26.47
CA ALA A 13 -17.69 -18.19 -25.37
C ALA A 13 -17.15 -18.53 -23.98
N LEU A 14 -16.35 -19.61 -23.83
CA LEU A 14 -15.78 -19.99 -22.53
C LEU A 14 -14.52 -19.20 -22.12
N LEU A 15 -13.84 -18.55 -23.07
CA LEU A 15 -12.59 -17.83 -22.79
C LEU A 15 -12.81 -16.38 -22.32
N LEU A 16 -14.04 -15.86 -22.41
CA LEU A 16 -14.38 -14.49 -21.98
C LEU A 16 -14.82 -14.40 -20.51
N ALA A 17 -15.05 -15.52 -19.82
CA ALA A 17 -15.47 -15.53 -18.41
C ALA A 17 -14.31 -15.45 -17.40
N ALA A 18 -13.05 -15.45 -17.85
CA ALA A 18 -11.88 -15.36 -16.95
C ALA A 18 -11.54 -13.91 -16.53
N SER A 19 -12.29 -12.92 -17.01
CA SER A 19 -12.01 -11.52 -16.72
C SER A 19 -12.80 -11.04 -15.50
N ALA A 20 -12.05 -10.62 -14.47
CA ALA A 20 -12.47 -9.85 -13.30
C ALA A 20 -12.99 -10.61 -12.07
N TYR A 21 -12.19 -11.53 -11.53
CA TYR A 21 -12.11 -11.59 -10.06
C TYR A 21 -11.44 -10.30 -9.58
N ALA A 22 -12.26 -9.32 -9.18
CA ALA A 22 -11.78 -8.16 -8.45
C ALA A 22 -11.04 -8.67 -7.19
N GLN A 23 -9.72 -8.50 -7.16
CA GLN A 23 -8.91 -8.86 -5.99
C GLN A 23 -9.25 -7.87 -4.88
N ASN A 24 -10.08 -8.29 -3.92
CA ASN A 24 -10.46 -7.46 -2.78
C ASN A 24 -9.34 -7.45 -1.73
N ARG A 25 -8.28 -6.69 -2.01
CA ARG A 25 -7.12 -6.56 -1.14
C ARG A 25 -7.46 -5.69 0.07
N THR A 26 -7.09 -6.14 1.26
CA THR A 26 -7.40 -5.44 2.52
C THR A 26 -6.14 -4.99 3.24
N TYR A 27 -6.29 -3.89 3.99
CA TYR A 27 -5.24 -3.36 4.85
C TYR A 27 -5.18 -4.21 6.14
N ILE A 28 -3.98 -4.61 6.54
CA ILE A 28 -3.76 -5.54 7.66
C ILE A 28 -3.11 -4.88 8.88
N GLY A 29 -2.65 -3.64 8.76
CA GLY A 29 -1.98 -2.88 9.80
C GLY A 29 -0.51 -3.25 10.00
N ALA A 30 0.27 -2.26 10.45
CA ALA A 30 1.71 -2.39 10.67
C ALA A 30 2.11 -3.53 11.62
N ASP A 31 1.24 -3.84 12.59
CA ASP A 31 1.42 -4.93 13.56
C ASP A 31 1.54 -6.31 12.90
N LYS A 32 0.85 -6.55 11.79
CA LYS A 32 0.99 -7.80 11.03
C LYS A 32 2.30 -7.82 10.25
N CYS A 33 2.77 -6.67 9.75
CA CYS A 33 4.07 -6.53 9.10
C CYS A 33 5.22 -6.80 10.09
N ARG A 34 5.10 -6.34 11.35
CA ARG A 34 6.09 -6.49 12.43
C ARG A 34 6.53 -7.94 12.66
N ILE A 35 5.65 -8.91 12.46
CA ILE A 35 5.92 -10.33 12.74
C ILE A 35 7.18 -10.80 11.99
N CYS A 36 7.35 -10.36 10.73
CA CYS A 36 8.50 -10.68 9.89
C CYS A 36 9.48 -9.51 9.71
N HIS A 37 8.98 -8.27 9.69
CA HIS A 37 9.74 -7.04 9.43
C HIS A 37 9.98 -6.22 10.71
N LYS A 38 10.63 -6.83 11.70
CA LYS A 38 10.87 -6.20 13.01
C LYS A 38 11.74 -4.95 12.91
N VAL A 39 12.80 -4.98 12.11
CA VAL A 39 13.76 -3.86 11.97
C VAL A 39 13.08 -2.64 11.37
N GLU A 40 12.37 -2.85 10.26
CA GLU A 40 11.59 -1.83 9.57
C GLU A 40 10.50 -1.27 10.49
N HIS A 41 9.74 -2.13 11.17
CA HIS A 41 8.68 -1.69 12.06
C HIS A 41 9.22 -0.89 13.25
N THR A 42 10.29 -1.35 13.91
CA THR A 42 10.85 -0.68 15.09
C THR A 42 11.39 0.70 14.78
N SER A 43 11.98 0.90 13.60
CA SER A 43 12.44 2.22 13.16
C SER A 43 11.28 3.10 12.71
N TRP A 44 10.34 2.57 11.90
CA TRP A 44 9.12 3.28 11.48
C TRP A 44 8.30 3.80 12.67
N ALA A 45 8.10 2.99 13.72
CA ALA A 45 7.29 3.34 14.88
C ALA A 45 7.79 4.58 15.64
N LYS A 46 9.06 4.96 15.44
CA LYS A 46 9.67 6.16 16.03
C LYS A 46 9.48 7.42 15.19
N THR A 47 9.02 7.28 13.94
CA THR A 47 8.90 8.37 12.98
C THR A 47 7.62 9.19 13.20
N LYS A 48 7.59 10.39 12.59
CA LYS A 48 6.38 11.22 12.53
C LYS A 48 5.25 10.58 11.71
N HIS A 49 5.56 9.62 10.82
CA HIS A 49 4.52 8.90 10.07
C HIS A 49 3.70 7.98 10.96
N ALA A 50 4.36 7.19 11.82
CA ALA A 50 3.66 6.37 12.82
C ALA A 50 2.79 7.23 13.76
N LYS A 51 3.25 8.44 14.05
CA LYS A 51 2.63 9.41 14.97
C LYS A 51 1.82 10.50 14.26
N ALA A 52 1.45 10.32 12.98
CA ALA A 52 0.92 11.42 12.19
C ALA A 52 -0.33 12.06 12.83
N MET A 53 -1.20 11.25 13.44
CA MET A 53 -2.40 11.74 14.13
C MET A 53 -2.10 12.63 15.34
N GLU A 54 -0.95 12.46 16.00
CA GLU A 54 -0.55 13.28 17.17
C GLU A 54 -0.29 14.75 16.79
N SER A 55 -0.04 15.02 15.51
CA SER A 55 0.16 16.40 15.01
C SER A 55 -1.14 17.14 14.70
N LEU A 56 -2.28 16.45 14.75
CA LEU A 56 -3.61 17.04 14.51
C LEU A 56 -4.31 17.36 15.83
N LYS A 57 -4.98 18.52 15.87
CA LYS A 57 -5.92 18.85 16.94
C LYS A 57 -7.15 17.94 16.89
N PRO A 58 -7.88 17.75 18.00
CA PRO A 58 -9.06 16.87 18.04
C PRO A 58 -10.12 17.16 16.97
N GLU A 59 -10.34 18.44 16.64
CA GLU A 59 -11.26 18.88 15.60
C GLU A 59 -10.77 18.59 14.16
N GLU A 60 -9.46 18.43 13.96
CA GLU A 60 -8.84 18.12 12.68
C GLU A 60 -8.84 16.61 12.39
N GLN A 61 -8.83 15.77 13.42
CA GLN A 61 -8.82 14.31 13.28
C GLN A 61 -10.09 13.73 12.63
N LYS A 62 -11.14 14.55 12.44
CA LYS A 62 -12.38 14.17 11.76
C LYS A 62 -12.53 14.78 10.37
N LYS A 63 -11.62 15.68 9.98
CA LYS A 63 -11.68 16.43 8.74
C LYS A 63 -11.10 15.59 7.59
N PRO A 64 -11.87 15.27 6.53
CA PRO A 64 -11.41 14.48 5.39
C PRO A 64 -10.09 14.98 4.79
N GLU A 65 -9.93 16.30 4.71
CA GLU A 65 -8.74 16.96 4.19
C GLU A 65 -7.47 16.72 5.04
N CYS A 66 -7.62 16.40 6.32
CA CYS A 66 -6.52 16.05 7.22
C CYS A 66 -6.27 14.54 7.22
N ILE A 67 -7.32 13.74 7.38
CA ILE A 67 -7.18 12.28 7.54
C ILE A 67 -6.67 11.58 6.29
N GLN A 68 -6.88 12.15 5.08
CA GLN A 68 -6.31 11.63 3.83
C GLN A 68 -4.78 11.47 3.85
N CYS A 69 -4.08 12.20 4.73
CA CYS A 69 -2.61 12.14 4.86
C CYS A 69 -2.11 11.71 6.23
N HIS A 70 -2.99 11.61 7.23
CA HIS A 70 -2.61 11.28 8.61
C HIS A 70 -3.04 9.87 9.04
N THR A 71 -3.66 9.13 8.14
CA THR A 71 -4.13 7.76 8.35
C THR A 71 -3.73 6.86 7.18
N THR A 72 -4.06 5.57 7.27
CA THR A 72 -3.85 4.57 6.23
C THR A 72 -5.17 3.84 5.95
N GLY A 73 -5.35 3.38 4.72
CA GLY A 73 -6.52 2.62 4.30
C GLY A 73 -7.49 3.42 3.43
N THR A 74 -8.40 2.73 2.74
CA THR A 74 -9.37 3.35 1.82
C THR A 74 -10.43 4.19 2.52
N LYS A 75 -10.63 3.98 3.82
CA LYS A 75 -11.55 4.74 4.67
C LYS A 75 -10.86 5.37 5.87
N ASN A 76 -9.53 5.51 5.82
CA ASN A 76 -8.75 6.14 6.89
C ASN A 76 -8.90 5.42 8.25
N GLU A 77 -9.12 4.09 8.20
CA GLU A 77 -9.45 3.25 9.36
C GLU A 77 -8.24 2.97 10.26
N LEU A 78 -7.03 3.08 9.71
CA LEU A 78 -5.79 2.83 10.45
C LEU A 78 -5.14 4.17 10.83
N PRO A 79 -5.04 4.51 12.13
CA PRO A 79 -4.41 5.76 12.54
C PRO A 79 -2.91 5.75 12.20
N GLY A 80 -2.41 6.91 11.75
CA GLY A 80 -1.03 7.08 11.33
C GLY A 80 -0.78 6.68 9.87
N VAL A 81 0.33 7.16 9.33
CA VAL A 81 0.86 6.74 8.02
C VAL A 81 1.65 5.46 8.25
N GLN A 82 0.97 4.32 8.10
CA GLN A 82 1.49 2.98 8.32
C GLN A 82 2.22 2.44 7.10
N CYS A 83 2.77 1.23 7.21
CA CYS A 83 3.53 0.57 6.14
C CYS A 83 2.78 0.58 4.80
N GLU A 84 1.48 0.31 4.86
CA GLU A 84 0.60 0.12 3.72
C GLU A 84 0.20 1.43 3.02
N ALA A 85 0.43 2.60 3.64
CA ALA A 85 0.27 3.88 2.96
C ALA A 85 1.28 4.07 1.82
N CYS A 86 2.45 3.43 1.94
CA CYS A 86 3.49 3.43 0.93
C CYS A 86 3.56 2.11 0.15
N HIS A 87 3.25 0.99 0.80
CA HIS A 87 3.40 -0.36 0.25
C HIS A 87 2.11 -0.99 -0.29
N GLY A 88 0.96 -0.32 -0.18
CA GLY A 88 -0.33 -0.86 -0.58
C GLY A 88 -0.89 -1.87 0.43
N PRO A 89 -2.10 -2.41 0.19
CA PRO A 89 -2.76 -3.33 1.11
C PRO A 89 -2.06 -4.70 1.14
N GLY A 90 -1.70 -5.16 2.35
CA GLY A 90 -0.83 -6.30 2.56
C GLY A 90 -1.49 -7.67 2.65
N SER A 91 -2.83 -7.76 2.51
CA SER A 91 -3.57 -9.02 2.69
C SER A 91 -3.00 -10.18 1.88
N ASP A 92 -2.55 -9.90 0.66
CA ASP A 92 -2.24 -10.92 -0.35
C ASP A 92 -0.73 -11.17 -0.48
N TYR A 93 0.13 -10.23 -0.06
CA TYR A 93 1.58 -10.41 -0.12
C TYR A 93 2.24 -10.71 1.24
N LYS A 94 1.48 -10.76 2.34
CA LYS A 94 2.03 -11.08 3.68
C LYS A 94 2.50 -12.54 3.85
N THR A 95 2.04 -13.45 2.99
CA THR A 95 2.36 -14.87 3.13
C THR A 95 3.80 -15.15 2.70
N MET A 96 4.48 -16.06 3.41
CA MET A 96 5.91 -16.33 3.16
C MET A 96 6.22 -16.79 1.73
N SER A 97 5.29 -17.52 1.09
CA SER A 97 5.44 -18.00 -0.29
C SER A 97 5.38 -16.88 -1.34
N ILE A 98 4.74 -15.76 -1.00
CA ILE A 98 4.62 -14.58 -1.88
C ILE A 98 5.67 -13.53 -1.49
N MET A 99 5.78 -13.18 -0.21
CA MET A 99 6.65 -12.12 0.31
C MET A 99 8.14 -12.32 -0.03
N LYS A 100 8.61 -13.57 -0.07
CA LYS A 100 10.02 -13.90 -0.41
C LYS A 100 10.36 -13.64 -1.87
N ASP A 101 9.35 -13.57 -2.75
CA ASP A 101 9.51 -13.31 -4.17
C ASP A 101 8.96 -11.92 -4.49
N ARG A 102 9.86 -10.99 -4.79
CA ARG A 102 9.50 -9.60 -5.04
C ARG A 102 8.51 -9.45 -6.19
N GLN A 103 8.64 -10.23 -7.27
CA GLN A 103 7.74 -10.11 -8.40
C GLN A 103 6.34 -10.61 -8.05
N LYS A 104 6.26 -11.74 -7.32
CA LYS A 104 4.97 -12.23 -6.81
C LYS A 104 4.32 -11.25 -5.85
N ALA A 105 5.10 -10.64 -4.95
CA ALA A 105 4.58 -9.62 -4.04
C ALA A 105 4.02 -8.41 -4.80
N ILE A 106 4.73 -7.91 -5.82
CA ILE A 106 4.25 -6.81 -6.68
C ILE A 106 2.97 -7.21 -7.42
N ALA A 107 2.93 -8.40 -8.01
CA ALA A 107 1.72 -8.92 -8.65
C ALA A 107 0.53 -9.08 -7.67
N ALA A 108 0.83 -9.41 -6.41
CA ALA A 108 -0.12 -9.50 -5.32
C ALA A 108 -0.53 -8.13 -4.74
N GLY A 109 0.03 -7.02 -5.21
CA GLY A 109 -0.38 -5.66 -4.85
C GLY A 109 0.64 -4.84 -4.04
N LEU A 110 1.85 -5.36 -3.82
CA LEU A 110 2.93 -4.59 -3.20
C LEU A 110 3.27 -3.39 -4.09
N ILE A 111 3.23 -2.20 -3.50
CA ILE A 111 3.73 -0.97 -4.10
C ILE A 111 5.18 -0.77 -3.67
N ILE A 112 6.03 -0.47 -4.65
CA ILE A 112 7.39 0.01 -4.40
C ILE A 112 7.33 1.54 -4.35
N PRO A 113 7.63 2.17 -3.20
CA PRO A 113 7.50 3.61 -3.05
C PRO A 113 8.36 4.36 -4.08
N SER A 114 7.79 5.45 -4.60
CA SER A 114 8.45 6.42 -5.47
C SER A 114 8.14 7.82 -4.95
N GLU A 115 8.88 8.82 -5.44
CA GLU A 115 8.67 10.22 -5.07
C GLU A 115 7.20 10.66 -5.25
N LYS A 116 6.55 10.20 -6.32
CA LYS A 116 5.13 10.49 -6.60
C LYS A 116 4.21 10.11 -5.44
N GLY A 117 4.46 8.99 -4.77
CA GLY A 117 3.68 8.56 -3.61
C GLY A 117 3.84 9.52 -2.43
N CYS A 118 5.05 10.06 -2.23
CA CYS A 118 5.35 10.92 -1.09
C CYS A 118 4.84 12.33 -1.28
N VAL A 119 4.97 12.89 -2.48
CA VAL A 119 4.40 14.21 -2.80
C VAL A 119 2.87 14.20 -2.89
N GLY A 120 2.21 13.03 -2.75
CA GLY A 120 0.76 12.95 -2.56
C GLY A 120 0.29 13.64 -1.27
N CYS A 121 1.13 13.65 -0.24
CA CYS A 121 0.88 14.34 1.03
C CYS A 121 1.89 15.44 1.35
N HIS A 122 3.14 15.27 0.93
CA HIS A 122 4.17 16.30 1.06
C HIS A 122 4.05 17.35 -0.06
N ASN A 123 3.01 18.17 0.00
CA ASN A 123 2.70 19.21 -0.97
C ASN A 123 1.96 20.40 -0.33
N GLN A 124 1.62 21.39 -1.15
CA GLN A 124 0.97 22.65 -0.74
C GLN A 124 -0.44 22.49 -0.12
N LYS A 125 -1.09 21.33 -0.22
CA LYS A 125 -2.35 21.07 0.49
C LYS A 125 -2.15 20.97 2.00
N SER A 126 -0.94 20.66 2.45
CA SER A 126 -0.61 20.71 3.87
C SER A 126 -0.33 22.16 4.29
N PRO A 127 -1.04 22.69 5.31
CA PRO A 127 -0.86 24.08 5.76
C PRO A 127 0.53 24.33 6.37
N THR A 128 1.28 23.28 6.69
CA THR A 128 2.63 23.37 7.29
C THR A 128 3.74 23.02 6.29
N PHE A 129 3.41 22.89 4.99
CA PHE A 129 4.37 22.52 3.97
C PHE A 129 5.44 23.61 3.75
N LYS A 130 6.72 23.22 3.86
CA LYS A 130 7.89 24.09 3.64
C LYS A 130 8.84 23.55 2.57
N GLY A 131 8.36 22.64 1.71
CA GLY A 131 9.17 21.90 0.75
C GLY A 131 9.42 20.45 1.16
N PHE A 132 9.87 19.64 0.21
CA PHE A 132 10.17 18.22 0.39
C PHE A 132 11.32 17.81 -0.51
N ASN A 133 12.33 17.13 0.05
CA ASN A 133 13.42 16.51 -0.68
C ASN A 133 13.32 14.99 -0.55
N TRP A 134 12.93 14.32 -1.64
CA TRP A 134 12.73 12.88 -1.67
C TRP A 134 14.00 12.08 -1.35
N ALA A 135 15.13 12.47 -1.95
CA ALA A 135 16.40 11.75 -1.80
C ALA A 135 16.87 11.76 -0.33
N GLU A 136 16.67 12.88 0.36
CA GLU A 136 17.07 13.03 1.76
C GLU A 136 16.08 12.38 2.73
N MET A 137 14.78 12.46 2.45
CA MET A 137 13.74 12.07 3.42
C MET A 137 13.30 10.61 3.29
N SER A 138 13.30 10.05 2.08
CA SER A 138 12.86 8.67 1.85
C SER A 138 13.64 7.60 2.63
N PRO A 139 14.97 7.71 2.85
CA PRO A 139 15.70 6.71 3.62
C PRO A 139 15.39 6.76 5.12
N LYS A 140 14.75 7.84 5.61
CA LYS A 140 14.46 8.07 7.04
C LYS A 140 13.10 7.49 7.47
N VAL A 141 12.30 6.95 6.55
CA VAL A 141 10.94 6.45 6.84
C VAL A 141 10.97 5.13 7.63
N HIS A 142 11.96 4.29 7.37
CA HIS A 142 12.31 3.12 8.16
C HIS A 142 13.69 2.60 7.76
N ASP A 143 14.37 1.95 8.69
CA ASP A 143 15.58 1.19 8.39
C ASP A 143 15.24 0.00 7.50
N LYS A 144 16.18 -0.39 6.64
CA LYS A 144 16.09 -1.63 5.87
C LYS A 144 16.95 -2.67 6.57
N LYS A 145 16.41 -3.86 6.81
CA LYS A 145 17.22 -5.00 7.24
C LYS A 145 18.35 -5.20 6.21
N LYS A 146 19.60 -5.13 6.67
CA LYS A 146 20.75 -5.46 5.85
C LYS A 146 20.58 -6.90 5.35
N LYS A 147 20.69 -7.09 4.04
CA LYS A 147 20.79 -8.43 3.47
C LYS A 147 22.12 -9.00 3.97
N ALA A 148 22.05 -10.16 4.64
CA ALA A 148 23.22 -10.95 4.98
C ALA A 148 23.85 -11.51 3.70
#